data_AF-A0AA38L213-F1
#
_entry.id   AF-A0AA38L213-F1
#
_cell.length_a   1.000
_cell.length_b   1.000
_cell.length_c   1.000
_cell.angle_alpha   90.00
_cell.angle_beta   90.00
_cell.angle_gamma   90.00
#
_symmetry.space_group_name_H-M   'P 1'
#
loop_
_entity.id
_entity.type
_entity.pdbx_description
1 polymer ?
#
loop_
_entity_poly.entity_id
_entity_poly.type
_entity_poly.pdbx_seq_one_letter_code
_entity_poly.pdbx_strand_id
1 'polypeptide(L)'
;LLPQNLRVSVFLATMPPKALETTRKFMNNPFRILVNRNELTLEGINHFYGNVEKEQWELNTLCDLYETLALTQSVLFMNSRREVEWLIVQTRDQNYMASGTHCDMDKNKTSIIMKELLSGSAR
;
A
#
# COMPACT_ATOMS: atom_id res chain seq x y z
N LEU A 1 28.60 -18.00 -8.61
CA LEU A 1 28.00 -18.20 -9.95
C LEU A 1 26.77 -19.07 -9.79
N LEU A 2 25.64 -18.69 -10.39
CA LEU A 2 24.42 -19.50 -10.34
C LEU A 2 24.52 -20.69 -11.34
N PRO A 3 23.83 -21.81 -11.09
CA PRO A 3 23.82 -22.95 -11.99
C PRO A 3 23.27 -22.59 -13.38
N GLN A 4 23.87 -23.13 -14.45
CA GLN A 4 23.43 -22.86 -15.84
C GLN A 4 22.01 -23.37 -16.12
N ASN A 5 21.53 -24.37 -15.38
CA ASN A 5 20.19 -24.97 -15.49
C ASN A 5 19.18 -24.40 -14.47
N LEU A 6 19.46 -23.24 -13.88
CA LEU A 6 18.55 -22.58 -12.95
C LEU A 6 17.24 -22.22 -13.66
N ARG A 7 16.11 -22.68 -13.10
CA ARG A 7 14.78 -22.21 -13.49
C ARG A 7 14.44 -20.97 -12.68
N VAL A 8 14.04 -19.91 -13.37
CA VAL A 8 13.65 -18.65 -12.77
C VAL A 8 12.14 -18.46 -12.96
N SER A 9 11.46 -18.07 -11.90
CA SER A 9 10.03 -17.70 -11.91
C SER A 9 9.89 -16.30 -11.35
N VAL A 10 9.07 -15.47 -12.00
CA VAL A 10 8.86 -14.07 -11.64
C VAL A 10 7.37 -13.84 -11.46
N PHE A 11 7.00 -13.28 -10.31
CA PHE A 11 5.62 -12.93 -9.97
C PHE A 11 5.55 -11.41 -9.79
N LEU A 12 4.75 -10.75 -10.63
CA LEU A 12 4.61 -9.30 -10.63
C LEU A 12 3.15 -8.93 -10.79
N ALA A 13 2.67 -7.98 -9.99
CA ALA A 13 1.33 -7.40 -10.15
C ALA A 13 1.26 -6.49 -11.37
N THR A 14 2.37 -5.84 -11.74
CA THR A 14 2.47 -4.99 -12.92
C THR A 14 3.70 -5.34 -13.76
N MET A 15 3.55 -5.24 -15.08
CA MET A 15 4.64 -5.49 -16.05
C MET A 15 4.98 -4.22 -16.82
N PRO A 16 5.78 -3.30 -16.25
CA PRO A 16 6.31 -2.16 -17.00
C PRO A 16 7.36 -2.62 -18.03
N PRO A 17 7.63 -1.85 -19.09
CA PRO A 17 8.57 -2.22 -20.15
C PRO A 17 9.95 -2.65 -19.63
N LYS A 18 10.46 -1.94 -18.62
CA LYS A 18 11.76 -2.24 -18.00
C LYS A 18 11.78 -3.62 -17.33
N ALA A 19 10.71 -4.01 -16.62
CA ALA A 19 10.64 -5.32 -15.99
C ALA A 19 10.61 -6.44 -17.05
N LEU A 20 9.85 -6.21 -18.13
CA LEU A 20 9.78 -7.14 -19.26
C LEU A 20 11.15 -7.30 -19.95
N GLU A 21 11.90 -6.23 -20.13
CA GLU A 21 13.27 -6.30 -20.64
C GLU A 21 14.19 -7.12 -19.72
N THR A 22 14.13 -6.89 -18.41
CA THR A 22 14.96 -7.64 -17.46
C THR A 22 14.62 -9.13 -17.51
N THR A 23 13.33 -9.52 -17.51
CA THR A 23 12.94 -10.94 -17.61
C THR A 23 13.46 -11.63 -18.85
N ARG A 24 13.58 -10.93 -19.98
CA ARG A 24 14.18 -11.49 -21.21
C ARG A 24 15.67 -11.79 -21.09
N LYS A 25 16.40 -11.09 -20.21
CA LYS A 25 17.85 -11.26 -20.05
C LYS A 25 18.22 -12.48 -19.21
N PHE A 26 17.39 -12.85 -18.23
CA PHE A 26 17.73 -13.91 -17.27
C PHE A 26 16.78 -15.13 -17.31
N MET A 27 15.69 -15.08 -18.08
CA MET A 27 14.79 -16.22 -18.27
C MET A 27 14.94 -16.80 -19.68
N ASN A 28 15.13 -18.11 -19.77
CA ASN A 28 15.15 -18.85 -21.02
C ASN A 28 13.74 -19.31 -21.38
N ASN A 29 13.16 -18.77 -22.45
CA ASN A 29 11.83 -19.12 -22.98
C ASN A 29 10.73 -19.27 -21.89
N PRO A 30 10.42 -18.21 -21.12
CA PRO A 30 9.48 -18.31 -20.00
C PRO A 30 8.04 -18.49 -20.49
N PHE A 31 7.30 -19.38 -19.83
CA PHE A 31 5.84 -19.43 -19.94
C PHE A 31 5.24 -18.20 -19.27
N ARG A 32 4.35 -17.48 -19.96
CA ARG A 32 3.76 -16.22 -19.48
C ARG A 32 2.28 -16.39 -19.20
N ILE A 33 1.91 -16.13 -17.96
CA ILE A 33 0.51 -15.98 -17.54
C ILE A 33 0.29 -14.48 -17.34
N LEU A 34 -0.44 -13.85 -18.26
CA LEU A 34 -0.73 -12.42 -18.24
C LEU A 34 -2.22 -12.22 -18.06
N VAL A 35 -2.59 -11.38 -17.12
CA VAL A 35 -3.96 -10.85 -16.98
C VAL A 35 -4.03 -9.54 -17.74
N ASN A 36 -5.07 -9.34 -18.54
CA ASN A 36 -5.20 -8.12 -19.34
C ASN A 36 -5.35 -6.91 -18.40
N ARG A 37 -4.60 -5.83 -18.65
CA ARG A 37 -4.72 -4.59 -17.85
C ARG A 37 -6.12 -3.99 -17.90
N ASN A 38 -6.86 -4.21 -18.99
CA ASN A 38 -8.23 -3.73 -19.12
C ASN A 38 -9.24 -4.63 -18.38
N GLU A 39 -8.84 -5.85 -18.00
CA GLU A 39 -9.59 -6.77 -17.12
C GLU A 39 -9.09 -6.71 -15.68
N LEU A 40 -8.07 -5.90 -15.36
CA LEU A 40 -7.92 -5.33 -14.02
C LEU A 40 -9.01 -4.27 -13.86
N THR A 41 -10.26 -4.70 -13.99
CA THR A 41 -11.36 -3.88 -13.57
C THR A 41 -11.20 -3.79 -12.07
N LEU A 42 -10.94 -2.57 -11.59
CA LEU A 42 -11.23 -2.16 -10.22
C LEU A 42 -12.77 -2.18 -10.03
N GLU A 43 -13.48 -3.09 -10.70
CA GLU A 43 -14.93 -3.32 -10.62
C GLU A 43 -15.21 -3.72 -9.17
N GLY A 44 -15.75 -2.77 -8.42
CA GLY A 44 -15.99 -2.90 -6.99
C GLY A 44 -15.20 -1.91 -6.12
N ILE A 45 -14.25 -1.16 -6.69
CA ILE A 45 -13.54 -0.08 -6.01
C ILE A 45 -13.95 1.25 -6.63
N ASN A 46 -14.60 2.09 -5.83
CA ASN A 46 -14.94 3.44 -6.24
C ASN A 46 -13.76 4.38 -5.94
N HIS A 47 -13.30 5.08 -6.97
CA HIS A 47 -12.18 6.02 -6.86
C HIS A 47 -12.70 7.45 -6.78
N PHE A 48 -12.23 8.19 -5.78
CA PHE A 48 -12.54 9.60 -5.57
C PHE A 48 -11.26 10.39 -5.37
N TYR A 49 -11.31 11.67 -5.68
CA TYR A 49 -10.27 12.63 -5.30
C TYR A 49 -10.94 13.85 -4.68
N GLY A 50 -10.34 14.37 -3.60
CA GLY A 50 -10.72 15.63 -2.98
C GLY A 50 -9.61 16.63 -3.21
N ASN A 51 -9.94 17.83 -3.68
CA ASN A 51 -8.96 18.91 -3.79
C ASN A 51 -8.91 19.65 -2.46
N VAL A 52 -7.78 19.58 -1.76
CA VAL A 52 -7.55 20.31 -0.51
C VAL A 52 -6.60 21.46 -0.81
N GLU A 53 -7.05 22.70 -0.60
CA GLU A 53 -6.30 23.90 -1.00
C GLU A 53 -4.97 24.07 -0.23
N LYS A 54 -4.92 23.58 1.00
CA LYS A 54 -3.76 23.68 1.89
C LYS A 54 -3.52 22.37 2.61
N GLU A 55 -2.28 21.91 2.62
CA GLU A 55 -1.85 20.67 3.30
C GLU A 55 -2.32 20.59 4.76
N GLN A 56 -2.26 21.71 5.49
CA GLN A 56 -2.74 21.81 6.88
C GLN A 56 -4.24 21.49 7.07
N TRP A 57 -5.03 21.48 5.99
CA TRP A 57 -6.46 21.15 6.02
C TRP A 57 -6.74 19.68 5.68
N GLU A 58 -5.74 18.92 5.22
CA GLU A 58 -5.91 17.52 4.84
C GLU A 58 -6.36 16.67 6.03
N LEU A 59 -5.76 16.88 7.20
CA LEU A 59 -6.15 16.15 8.41
C LEU A 59 -7.60 16.44 8.82
N ASN A 60 -8.02 17.70 8.81
CA ASN A 60 -9.39 18.06 9.18
C ASN A 60 -10.39 17.47 8.17
N THR A 61 -10.08 17.59 6.88
CA THR A 61 -10.90 17.00 5.80
C THR A 61 -11.00 15.48 5.97
N LEU A 62 -9.90 14.83 6.36
CA LEU A 62 -9.88 13.41 6.63
C LEU A 62 -10.75 13.04 7.84
N CYS A 63 -10.69 13.79 8.93
CA CYS A 63 -11.56 13.60 10.10
C CYS A 63 -13.04 13.75 9.73
N ASP A 64 -13.40 14.77 8.96
CA ASP A 64 -14.78 14.99 8.49
C ASP A 64 -15.28 13.79 7.66
N LEU A 65 -14.39 13.17 6.86
CA LEU A 65 -14.71 11.94 6.12
C LEU A 65 -14.95 10.76 7.07
N TYR A 66 -14.17 10.60 8.15
CA TYR A 66 -14.40 9.55 9.14
C TYR A 66 -15.71 9.73 9.92
N GLU A 67 -16.15 10.97 10.14
CA GLU A 67 -17.44 11.24 10.80
C GLU A 67 -18.62 10.98 9.86
N THR A 68 -18.46 11.30 8.57
CA THR A 68 -19.53 11.16 7.57
C THR A 68 -19.68 9.72 7.07
N LEU A 69 -18.58 8.97 6.99
CA LEU A 69 -18.54 7.62 6.43
C LEU A 69 -18.47 6.59 7.56
N ALA A 70 -19.33 5.58 7.50
CA ALA A 70 -19.25 4.42 8.39
C ALA A 70 -18.09 3.48 7.98
N LEU A 71 -16.86 3.93 8.20
CA LEU A 71 -15.64 3.17 7.89
C LEU A 71 -15.36 2.16 9.02
N THR A 72 -15.19 0.89 8.66
CA THR A 72 -14.82 -0.17 9.62
C THR A 72 -13.32 -0.22 9.88
N GLN A 73 -12.53 -0.06 8.81
CA GLN A 73 -11.08 -0.02 8.79
C GLN A 73 -10.63 0.77 7.56
N SER A 74 -9.48 1.42 7.68
CA SER A 74 -8.91 2.24 6.61
C SER A 74 -7.38 2.10 6.58
N VAL A 75 -6.81 2.32 5.39
CA VAL A 75 -5.35 2.35 5.20
C VAL A 75 -4.99 3.68 4.57
N LEU A 76 -4.16 4.45 5.28
CA LEU A 76 -3.66 5.75 4.85
C LEU A 76 -2.21 5.60 4.37
N PHE A 77 -1.92 6.06 3.16
CA PHE A 77 -0.58 6.09 2.61
C PHE A 77 -0.04 7.52 2.62
N MET A 78 1.15 7.69 3.20
CA MET A 78 1.87 8.97 3.25
C MET A 78 3.19 8.85 2.48
N ASN A 79 3.73 9.99 2.04
CA ASN A 79 4.94 10.01 1.23
C ASN A 79 6.21 9.88 2.07
N SER A 80 6.22 10.46 3.27
CA SER A 80 7.38 10.49 4.14
C SER A 80 7.15 9.81 5.49
N ARG A 81 8.25 9.30 6.06
CA ARG A 81 8.27 8.75 7.42
C ARG A 81 7.78 9.77 8.46
N ARG A 82 8.18 11.03 8.31
CA ARG A 82 7.83 12.11 9.25
C ARG A 82 6.33 12.39 9.25
N GLU A 83 5.71 12.38 8.08
CA GLU A 83 4.24 12.51 7.95
C GLU A 83 3.51 11.34 8.61
N VAL A 84 3.99 10.11 8.45
CA VAL A 84 3.41 8.93 9.12
C VAL A 84 3.45 9.10 10.64
N GLU A 85 4.62 9.42 11.20
CA GLU A 85 4.77 9.61 12.65
C GLU A 85 3.90 10.77 13.17
N TRP A 86 3.85 11.88 12.44
CA TRP A 86 3.00 13.03 12.77
C TRP A 86 1.52 12.67 12.75
N LEU A 87 1.06 12.00 11.68
CA LEU A 87 -0.35 11.63 11.51
C LEU A 87 -0.81 10.70 12.63
N ILE A 88 -0.01 9.70 13.01
CA ILE A 88 -0.34 8.80 14.13
C ILE A 88 -0.58 9.59 15.42
N VAL A 89 0.26 10.57 15.72
CA VAL A 89 0.10 11.41 16.93
C VAL A 89 -1.18 12.23 16.83
N GLN A 90 -1.38 12.94 15.72
CA GLN A 90 -2.56 13.80 15.56
C GLN A 90 -3.87 13.02 15.59
N THR A 91 -3.93 11.87 14.92
CA THR A 91 -5.11 11.00 14.92
C THR A 91 -5.42 10.46 16.31
N ARG A 92 -4.39 10.12 17.11
CA ARG A 92 -4.57 9.70 18.51
C ARG A 92 -5.02 10.85 19.42
N ASP A 93 -4.53 12.07 19.20
CA ASP A 93 -4.98 13.26 19.94
C ASP A 93 -6.47 13.55 19.70
N GLN A 94 -6.99 13.17 18.53
CA GLN A 94 -8.42 13.22 18.18
C GLN A 94 -9.21 11.99 18.69
N ASN A 95 -8.63 11.15 19.56
CA ASN A 95 -9.21 9.91 20.12
C ASN A 95 -9.51 8.80 19.10
N TYR A 96 -8.94 8.86 17.91
CA TYR A 96 -9.00 7.74 16.96
C TYR A 96 -7.89 6.73 17.24
N MET A 97 -8.21 5.44 17.09
CA MET A 97 -7.19 4.39 17.15
C MET A 97 -6.36 4.45 15.87
N ALA A 98 -5.04 4.62 16.00
CA ALA A 98 -4.16 4.67 14.86
C ALA A 98 -2.85 3.93 15.15
N SER A 99 -2.45 3.11 14.19
CA SER A 99 -1.16 2.46 14.11
C SER A 99 -0.59 2.69 12.72
N GLY A 100 0.71 2.93 12.60
CA GLY A 100 1.34 3.09 11.30
C GLY A 100 2.74 2.50 11.28
N THR A 101 3.22 2.26 10.07
CA THR A 101 4.53 1.67 9.82
C THR A 101 5.29 2.45 8.76
N HIS A 102 6.62 2.50 8.88
CA HIS A 102 7.51 3.09 7.88
C HIS A 102 8.77 2.22 7.71
N CYS A 103 9.55 2.48 6.65
CA CYS A 103 10.69 1.66 6.25
C CYS A 103 11.76 1.45 7.33
N ASP A 104 12.01 2.45 8.18
CA ASP A 104 13.01 2.36 9.26
C ASP A 104 12.55 1.63 10.53
N MET A 105 11.31 1.13 10.59
CA MET A 105 10.85 0.38 11.76
C MET A 105 11.44 -1.03 11.79
N ASP A 106 11.58 -1.58 13.01
CA ASP A 106 11.92 -2.99 13.18
C ASP A 106 10.88 -3.86 12.47
N LYS A 107 11.36 -4.77 11.62
CA LYS A 107 10.53 -5.71 10.85
C LYS A 107 9.59 -6.53 11.73
N ASN A 108 10.00 -6.85 12.96
CA ASN A 108 9.15 -7.56 13.91
C ASN A 108 7.95 -6.70 14.32
N LYS A 109 8.18 -5.42 14.61
CA LYS A 109 7.10 -4.47 14.94
C LYS A 109 6.17 -4.25 13.76
N THR A 110 6.71 -4.05 12.56
CA THR A 110 5.91 -3.90 11.33
C THR A 110 5.02 -5.13 11.09
N SER A 111 5.54 -6.34 11.33
CA SER A 111 4.78 -7.58 11.18
C SER A 111 3.64 -7.70 12.19
N ILE A 112 3.83 -7.19 13.41
CA ILE A 112 2.78 -7.16 14.44
C ILE A 112 1.67 -6.19 14.04
N ILE A 113 2.02 -4.96 13.66
CA ILE A 113 1.05 -3.94 13.23
C ILE A 113 0.22 -4.45 12.04
N MET A 114 0.87 -5.09 11.06
CA MET A 114 0.17 -5.69 9.92
C MET A 114 -0.79 -6.81 10.35
N LYS A 115 -0.41 -7.65 11.33
CA LYS A 115 -1.30 -8.69 11.86
C LYS A 115 -2.50 -8.09 12.59
N GLU A 116 -2.30 -7.05 13.39
CA GLU A 116 -3.36 -6.34 14.10
C GLU A 116 -4.37 -5.67 13.15
N LEU A 117 -3.87 -5.09 12.06
CA LEU A 117 -4.69 -4.54 10.99
C LEU A 117 -5.52 -5.63 10.32
N LEU A 118 -4.90 -6.75 9.94
CA LEU A 118 -5.59 -7.87 9.27
C LEU A 118 -6.56 -8.62 10.19
N SER A 119 -6.35 -8.61 11.51
CA SER A 119 -7.22 -9.27 12.47
C SER A 119 -8.41 -8.41 12.92
N GLY A 120 -8.49 -7.14 12.50
CA GLY A 120 -9.52 -6.22 12.98
C GLY A 120 -9.29 -5.70 14.41
N SER A 121 -8.09 -5.95 14.96
CA SER A 121 -7.71 -5.50 16.30
C SER A 121 -7.25 -4.04 16.29
N ALA A 122 -6.68 -3.58 15.18
CA ALA A 122 -6.55 -2.16 14.86
C ALA A 122 -7.78 -1.74 14.05
N ARG A 123 -8.52 -0.76 14.57
CA ARG A 123 -9.71 -0.17 13.96
C ARG A 123 -9.41 1.23 13.48
#